data_AF-A0A7X6ZBX7-F1
#
_entry.id   AF-A0A7X6ZBX7-F1
#
_cell.length_a   1.000
_cell.length_b   1.000
_cell.length_c   1.000
_cell.angle_alpha   90.00
_cell.angle_beta   90.00
_cell.angle_gamma   90.00
#
_symmetry.space_group_name_H-M   'P 1'
#
loop_
_entity.id
_entity.type
_entity.pdbx_description
1 polymer ?
#
loop_
_entity_poly.entity_id
_entity_poly.type
_entity_poly.pdbx_seq_one_letter_code
_entity_poly.pdbx_strand_id
1 'polypeptide(L)'
;DTEAEVELVRSECEKHGVNVALSEVWAKGGQGGLELAEEVIRLCDQTFKPPLGFVYEDDTTLSEKIEAVAKRIYHADGVDFVGPAVKQLSQLEENGFGKLPVCIAKTQYSFSDNPKLIGAPKNFRITVRNLKASAGAGFVVALTGEVMTMPGLPKVPSAEKIDVDESGRISGLF
;
A
#
# COMPACT_ATOMS: atom_id res chain seq x y z
N ASP A 1 -13.41 12.50 -18.06
CA ASP A 1 -14.47 12.43 -17.04
C ASP A 1 -15.52 13.47 -17.40
N THR A 2 -16.79 13.11 -17.29
CA THR A 2 -17.89 14.07 -17.43
C THR A 2 -18.03 14.88 -16.15
N GLU A 3 -18.61 16.09 -16.23
CA GLU A 3 -18.86 16.93 -15.05
C GLU A 3 -19.73 16.20 -14.01
N ALA A 4 -20.71 15.42 -14.47
CA ALA A 4 -21.58 14.62 -13.61
C ALA A 4 -20.83 13.54 -12.81
N GLU A 5 -19.81 12.91 -13.40
CA GLU A 5 -19.00 11.90 -12.71
C GLU A 5 -18.10 12.54 -11.64
N VAL A 6 -17.48 13.67 -11.96
CA VAL A 6 -16.64 14.42 -11.02
C VAL A 6 -17.47 14.91 -9.83
N GLU A 7 -18.65 15.46 -10.10
CA GLU A 7 -19.54 15.95 -9.05
C GLU A 7 -20.10 14.82 -8.18
N LEU A 8 -20.37 13.65 -8.76
CA LEU A 8 -20.77 12.47 -8.00
C LEU A 8 -19.70 12.10 -6.97
N VAL A 9 -18.43 12.03 -7.37
CA VAL A 9 -17.32 11.71 -6.46
C VAL A 9 -17.17 12.78 -5.37
N ARG A 10 -17.22 14.06 -5.75
CA ARG A 10 -17.17 15.20 -4.82
C ARG A 10 -18.26 15.09 -3.74
N SER A 11 -19.51 14.97 -4.17
CA SER A 11 -20.66 14.89 -3.25
C SER A 11 -20.61 13.66 -2.34
N GLU A 12 -20.07 12.53 -2.79
CA GLU A 12 -19.93 11.33 -1.95
C GLU A 12 -18.83 11.52 -0.89
N CYS A 13 -17.69 12.12 -1.24
CA CYS A 13 -16.64 12.47 -0.28
C CYS A 13 -17.13 13.48 0.78
N GLU A 14 -17.91 14.47 0.36
CA GLU A 14 -18.46 15.48 1.28
C GLU A 14 -19.39 14.87 2.34
N LYS A 15 -20.16 13.81 2.00
CA LYS A 15 -20.97 13.06 2.98
C LYS A 15 -20.12 12.42 4.08
N HIS A 16 -18.85 12.16 3.80
CA HIS A 16 -17.87 11.63 4.76
C HIS A 16 -17.04 12.72 5.43
N GLY A 17 -17.34 14.00 5.18
CA GLY A 17 -16.58 15.14 5.73
C GLY A 17 -15.19 15.29 5.11
N VAL A 18 -14.98 14.78 3.89
CA VAL A 18 -13.71 14.85 3.16
C VAL A 18 -13.85 15.86 2.02
N ASN A 19 -12.97 16.86 2.01
CA ASN A 19 -12.89 17.81 0.91
C ASN A 19 -12.22 17.18 -0.32
N VAL A 20 -12.61 17.66 -1.50
CA VAL A 20 -12.09 17.17 -2.78
C VAL A 20 -11.57 18.36 -3.59
N ALA A 21 -10.39 18.21 -4.18
CA ALA A 21 -9.80 19.18 -5.11
C ALA A 21 -9.48 18.47 -6.43
N LEU A 22 -9.87 19.05 -7.57
CA LEU A 22 -9.58 18.46 -8.87
C LEU A 22 -8.14 18.77 -9.26
N SER A 23 -7.37 17.75 -9.63
CA SER A 23 -5.97 17.90 -10.02
C SER A 23 -5.79 17.71 -11.53
N GLU A 24 -5.36 18.78 -12.21
CA GLU A 24 -5.07 18.80 -13.65
C GLU A 24 -3.57 18.97 -13.92
N VAL A 25 -2.72 18.61 -12.95
CA VAL A 25 -1.27 18.85 -13.00
C VAL A 25 -0.57 18.20 -14.20
N TRP A 26 -1.12 17.12 -14.74
CA TRP A 26 -0.59 16.46 -15.93
C TRP A 26 -0.67 17.36 -17.17
N ALA A 27 -1.78 18.08 -17.35
CA ALA A 27 -2.00 18.95 -18.51
C ALA A 27 -1.57 20.41 -18.27
N LYS A 28 -1.70 20.90 -17.03
CA LYS A 28 -1.51 22.32 -16.67
C LYS A 28 -0.28 22.57 -15.80
N GLY A 29 0.53 21.55 -15.53
CA GLY A 29 1.68 21.67 -14.62
C GLY A 29 1.25 22.12 -13.22
N GLY A 30 2.09 22.89 -12.53
CA GLY A 30 1.80 23.35 -11.17
C GLY A 30 0.49 24.14 -11.03
N GLN A 31 0.08 24.86 -12.08
CA GLN A 31 -1.16 25.63 -12.08
C GLN A 31 -2.40 24.74 -11.88
N GLY A 32 -2.37 23.51 -12.41
CA GLY A 32 -3.47 22.54 -12.28
C GLY A 32 -3.59 21.91 -10.90
N GLY A 33 -2.71 22.25 -9.95
CA GLY A 33 -2.69 21.69 -8.59
C GLY A 33 -2.89 22.72 -7.49
N LEU A 34 -3.21 23.98 -7.81
CA LEU A 34 -3.33 25.04 -6.80
C LEU A 34 -4.44 24.76 -5.79
N GLU A 35 -5.63 24.33 -6.25
CA GLU A 35 -6.75 23.97 -5.36
C GLU A 35 -6.34 22.87 -4.38
N LEU A 36 -5.65 21.84 -4.87
CA LEU A 36 -5.13 20.75 -4.03
C LEU A 36 -4.08 21.26 -3.03
N ALA A 37 -3.16 22.13 -3.46
CA ALA A 37 -2.12 22.68 -2.61
C ALA A 37 -2.70 23.55 -1.49
N GLU A 38 -3.66 24.41 -1.81
CA GLU A 38 -4.37 25.25 -0.84
C GLU A 38 -5.10 24.39 0.20
N GLU A 39 -5.76 23.31 -0.23
CA GLU A 39 -6.44 22.39 0.68
C GLU A 39 -5.46 21.63 1.60
N VAL A 40 -4.31 21.22 1.08
CA VAL A 40 -3.25 20.59 1.90
C VAL A 40 -2.70 21.58 2.93
N ILE A 41 -2.40 22.82 2.54
CA ILE A 41 -1.94 23.87 3.47
C ILE A 41 -2.99 24.11 4.56
N ARG A 42 -4.26 24.23 4.16
CA ARG A 42 -5.39 24.39 5.08
C ARG A 42 -5.44 23.26 6.11
N LEU A 43 -5.19 22.01 5.71
CA LEU A 43 -5.13 20.87 6.62
C LEU A 43 -3.89 20.88 7.52
N CYS A 44 -2.73 21.30 7.01
CA CYS A 44 -1.51 21.44 7.80
C CYS A 44 -1.63 22.46 8.94
N ASP A 45 -2.43 23.52 8.75
CA ASP A 45 -2.69 24.53 9.77
C ASP A 45 -3.72 24.08 10.83
N GLN A 46 -4.31 22.89 10.68
CA GLN A 46 -5.29 22.34 11.62
C GLN A 46 -4.65 21.43 12.69
N THR A 47 -5.23 21.45 13.89
CA THR A 47 -4.93 20.47 14.93
C THR A 47 -5.94 19.33 14.88
N PHE A 48 -5.50 18.14 14.47
CA PHE A 48 -6.35 16.95 14.44
C PHE A 48 -6.46 16.30 15.83
N LYS A 49 -7.67 15.85 16.17
CA LYS A 49 -7.95 15.08 17.40
C LYS A 49 -8.76 13.82 17.03
N PRO A 50 -8.32 12.62 17.45
CA PRO A 50 -7.10 12.34 18.20
C PRO A 50 -5.82 12.63 17.39
N PRO A 51 -4.66 12.81 18.06
CA PRO A 51 -3.38 12.86 17.36
C PRO A 51 -3.13 11.54 16.62
N LEU A 52 -2.16 11.56 15.70
CA LEU A 52 -1.70 10.37 14.99
C LEU A 52 -1.47 9.22 15.97
N GLY A 53 -2.15 8.10 15.72
CA GLY A 53 -1.98 6.85 16.46
C GLY A 53 -1.58 5.72 15.53
N PHE A 54 -0.80 4.78 16.04
CA PHE A 54 -0.42 3.58 15.30
C PHE A 54 -1.54 2.53 15.32
N VAL A 55 -1.46 1.59 14.37
CA VAL A 55 -2.45 0.52 14.21
C VAL A 55 -2.30 -0.55 15.30
N TYR A 56 -1.14 -0.62 15.93
CA TYR A 56 -0.81 -1.53 17.01
C TYR A 56 0.27 -0.89 17.91
N GLU A 57 0.40 -1.41 19.13
CA GLU A 57 1.46 -1.02 20.06
C GLU A 57 2.73 -1.87 19.82
N ASP A 58 3.91 -1.31 20.13
CA ASP A 58 5.20 -1.97 19.88
C ASP A 58 5.41 -3.26 20.69
N ASP A 59 4.75 -3.38 21.83
CA ASP A 59 4.88 -4.49 22.78
C ASP A 59 3.98 -5.70 22.48
N THR A 60 3.09 -5.58 21.48
CA THR A 60 2.25 -6.69 21.01
C THR A 60 3.03 -7.75 20.24
N THR A 61 2.51 -8.98 20.19
CA THR A 61 3.15 -10.10 19.49
C THR A 61 3.13 -9.89 17.97
N LEU A 62 3.95 -10.65 17.23
CA LEU A 62 3.94 -10.54 15.76
C LEU A 62 2.58 -10.93 15.18
N SER A 63 1.91 -11.94 15.76
CA SER A 63 0.57 -12.34 15.31
C SER A 63 -0.46 -11.25 15.54
N GLU A 64 -0.45 -10.61 16.73
CA GLU A 64 -1.35 -9.51 17.08
C GLU A 64 -1.13 -8.29 16.17
N LYS A 65 0.13 -7.95 15.86
CA LYS A 65 0.46 -6.86 14.93
C LYS A 65 -0.09 -7.12 13.52
N ILE A 66 0.09 -8.34 13.00
CA ILE A 66 -0.41 -8.72 11.67
C ILE A 66 -1.95 -8.70 11.67
N GLU A 67 -2.57 -9.22 12.74
CA GLU A 67 -4.02 -9.23 12.88
C GLU A 67 -4.62 -7.82 13.03
N ALA A 68 -3.94 -6.93 13.76
CA ALA A 68 -4.35 -5.54 13.90
C ALA A 68 -4.38 -4.82 12.54
N VAL A 69 -3.36 -5.00 11.70
CA VAL A 69 -3.36 -4.43 10.34
C VAL A 69 -4.47 -5.06 9.50
N ALA A 70 -4.62 -6.40 9.54
CA ALA A 70 -5.65 -7.09 8.77
C ALA A 70 -7.07 -6.62 9.12
N LYS A 71 -7.38 -6.48 10.41
CA LYS A 71 -8.72 -6.07 10.87
C LYS A 71 -8.97 -4.57 10.72
N ARG A 72 -8.01 -3.73 11.13
CA ARG A 72 -8.23 -2.27 11.22
C ARG A 72 -8.00 -1.54 9.89
N ILE A 73 -7.16 -2.08 9.01
CA ILE A 73 -6.80 -1.42 7.73
C ILE A 73 -7.44 -2.14 6.56
N TYR A 74 -7.41 -3.47 6.54
CA TYR A 74 -7.97 -4.24 5.42
C TYR A 74 -9.44 -4.61 5.65
N HIS A 75 -9.96 -4.50 6.87
CA HIS A 75 -11.30 -4.96 7.25
C HIS A 75 -11.52 -6.46 7.04
N ALA A 76 -10.46 -7.25 7.19
CA ALA A 76 -10.53 -8.71 7.24
C ALA A 76 -11.15 -9.18 8.57
N ASP A 77 -11.75 -10.38 8.58
CA ASP A 77 -12.26 -11.03 9.80
C ASP A 77 -11.12 -11.55 10.69
N GLY A 78 -9.92 -11.69 10.12
CA GLY A 78 -8.71 -12.10 10.83
C GLY A 78 -7.63 -12.64 9.90
N VAL A 79 -6.70 -13.39 10.48
CA VAL A 79 -5.49 -13.88 9.81
C VAL A 79 -5.33 -15.38 10.05
N ASP A 80 -4.98 -16.12 9.00
CA ASP A 80 -4.67 -17.54 9.06
C ASP A 80 -3.19 -17.74 8.75
N PHE A 81 -2.45 -18.32 9.69
CA PHE A 81 -1.05 -18.71 9.49
C PHE A 81 -0.99 -20.14 8.98
N VAL A 82 -0.35 -20.36 7.84
CA VAL A 82 -0.30 -21.67 7.18
C VAL A 82 1.11 -22.08 6.82
N GLY A 83 1.33 -23.39 6.73
CA GLY A 83 2.61 -23.94 6.26
C GLY A 83 3.80 -23.52 7.13
N PRO A 84 4.91 -23.05 6.53
CA PRO A 84 6.10 -22.64 7.27
C PRO A 84 5.88 -21.46 8.23
N ALA A 85 4.91 -20.57 7.95
CA ALA A 85 4.67 -19.38 8.78
C ALA A 85 4.42 -19.72 10.25
N VAL A 86 3.75 -20.84 10.55
CA VAL A 86 3.46 -21.26 11.93
C VAL A 86 4.75 -21.45 12.72
N LYS A 87 5.74 -22.14 12.14
CA LYS A 87 7.05 -22.36 12.78
C LYS A 87 7.91 -21.10 12.78
N GLN A 88 7.88 -20.34 11.68
CA GLN A 88 8.67 -19.12 11.54
C GLN A 88 8.23 -18.05 12.53
N LEU A 89 6.94 -17.97 12.85
CA LEU A 89 6.40 -17.05 13.85
C LEU A 89 7.08 -17.28 15.21
N SER A 90 7.00 -18.51 15.74
CA SER A 90 7.63 -18.87 17.02
C SER A 90 9.14 -18.64 17.01
N GLN A 91 9.82 -19.05 15.93
CA GLN A 91 11.27 -18.85 15.80
C GLN A 91 11.66 -17.37 15.79
N LEU A 92 10.89 -16.50 15.15
CA LEU A 92 11.17 -15.08 15.13
C LEU A 92 11.00 -14.45 16.51
N GLU A 93 9.98 -14.87 17.26
CA GLU A 93 9.76 -14.40 18.63
C GLU A 93 10.87 -14.89 19.57
N GLU A 94 11.24 -16.17 19.51
CA GLU A 94 12.34 -16.76 20.29
C GLU A 94 13.70 -16.10 20.01
N ASN A 95 13.94 -15.71 18.76
CA ASN A 95 15.17 -15.03 18.34
C ASN A 95 15.17 -13.52 18.65
N GLY A 96 14.17 -13.01 19.38
CA GLY A 96 14.12 -11.62 19.83
C GLY A 96 13.59 -10.64 18.77
N PHE A 97 13.05 -11.11 17.65
CA PHE A 97 12.46 -10.27 16.61
C PHE A 97 10.97 -9.98 16.84
N GLY A 98 10.37 -10.50 17.92
CA GLY A 98 8.94 -10.37 18.21
C GLY A 98 8.45 -8.92 18.37
N LYS A 99 9.32 -8.02 18.80
CA LYS A 99 9.00 -6.60 19.01
C LYS A 99 9.12 -5.76 17.75
N LEU A 100 9.66 -6.29 16.66
CA LEU A 100 9.79 -5.52 15.42
C LEU A 100 8.42 -5.20 14.81
N PRO A 101 8.29 -4.06 14.12
CA PRO A 101 7.15 -3.76 13.24
C PRO A 101 6.95 -4.82 12.15
N VAL A 102 5.74 -4.84 11.58
CA VAL A 102 5.36 -5.80 10.54
C VAL A 102 5.16 -5.11 9.19
N CYS A 103 5.65 -5.76 8.13
CA CYS A 103 5.47 -5.38 6.74
C CYS A 103 4.67 -6.49 6.03
N ILE A 104 3.41 -6.25 5.71
CA ILE A 104 2.56 -7.26 5.06
C ILE A 104 2.72 -7.16 3.54
N ALA A 105 3.32 -8.18 2.95
CA ALA A 105 3.49 -8.31 1.51
C ALA A 105 2.30 -9.08 0.93
N LYS A 106 1.42 -8.34 0.24
CA LYS A 106 0.20 -8.82 -0.40
C LYS A 106 -0.03 -8.14 -1.74
N THR A 107 -1.00 -8.61 -2.50
CA THR A 107 -1.43 -7.94 -3.72
C THR A 107 -1.90 -6.51 -3.44
N GLN A 108 -1.48 -5.56 -4.27
CA GLN A 108 -1.88 -4.16 -4.23
C GLN A 108 -3.28 -3.90 -4.85
N TYR A 109 -3.86 -4.89 -5.53
CA TYR A 109 -5.11 -4.73 -6.29
C TYR A 109 -6.39 -4.92 -5.47
N SER A 110 -6.27 -5.35 -4.21
CA SER A 110 -7.40 -5.64 -3.33
C SER A 110 -7.03 -5.28 -1.89
N PHE A 111 -8.00 -5.08 -1.00
CA PHE A 111 -7.74 -5.12 0.46
C PHE A 111 -7.44 -6.55 0.95
N SER A 112 -8.01 -7.56 0.29
CA SER A 112 -7.72 -8.97 0.57
C SER A 112 -6.38 -9.43 0.00
N ASP A 113 -6.02 -10.69 0.20
CA ASP A 113 -4.91 -11.36 -0.48
C ASP A 113 -5.29 -11.92 -1.87
N ASN A 114 -6.54 -11.72 -2.32
CA ASN A 114 -7.04 -12.10 -3.63
C ASN A 114 -7.21 -10.88 -4.56
N PRO A 115 -6.44 -10.76 -5.66
CA PRO A 115 -6.48 -9.58 -6.54
C PRO A 115 -7.82 -9.39 -7.28
N LYS A 116 -8.68 -10.41 -7.32
CA LYS A 116 -9.99 -10.33 -8.00
C LYS A 116 -11.06 -9.64 -7.16
N LEU A 117 -10.85 -9.47 -5.85
CA LEU A 117 -11.81 -8.83 -4.95
C LEU A 117 -11.59 -7.31 -4.93
N ILE A 118 -12.24 -6.58 -5.82
CA ILE A 118 -12.13 -5.12 -5.97
C ILE A 118 -13.11 -4.36 -5.04
N GLY A 119 -12.88 -3.06 -4.85
CA GLY A 119 -13.70 -2.21 -3.98
C GLY A 119 -13.38 -2.44 -2.50
N ALA A 120 -14.41 -2.50 -1.65
CA ALA A 120 -14.30 -2.76 -0.21
C ALA A 120 -14.89 -4.14 0.16
N PRO A 121 -14.13 -5.25 -0.05
CA PRO A 121 -14.62 -6.60 0.22
C PRO A 121 -14.90 -6.80 1.71
N LYS A 122 -15.77 -7.76 2.03
CA LYS A 122 -16.14 -8.18 3.39
C LYS A 122 -16.08 -9.70 3.49
N ASN A 123 -16.10 -10.22 4.71
CA ASN A 123 -16.15 -11.66 5.00
C ASN A 123 -14.95 -12.43 4.44
N PHE A 124 -13.74 -11.88 4.62
CA PHE A 124 -12.50 -12.49 4.15
C PHE A 124 -11.44 -12.51 5.24
N ARG A 125 -10.51 -13.46 5.14
CA ARG A 125 -9.35 -13.60 6.03
C ARG A 125 -8.07 -13.50 5.23
N ILE A 126 -7.00 -13.00 5.83
CA ILE A 126 -5.68 -12.93 5.20
C ILE A 126 -4.91 -14.21 5.51
N THR A 127 -4.35 -14.86 4.51
CA THR A 127 -3.53 -16.06 4.68
C THR A 127 -2.05 -15.68 4.68
N VAL A 128 -1.31 -15.91 5.77
CA VAL A 128 0.15 -15.73 5.85
C VAL A 128 0.85 -17.07 5.67
N ARG A 129 1.69 -17.16 4.64
CA ARG A 129 2.38 -18.40 4.23
C ARG A 129 3.83 -18.46 4.70
N ASN A 130 4.49 -17.31 4.78
CA ASN A 130 5.86 -17.20 5.24
C ASN A 130 6.09 -15.91 6.05
N LEU A 131 7.04 -15.98 6.97
CA LEU A 131 7.57 -14.84 7.71
C LEU A 131 9.08 -14.76 7.53
N LYS A 132 9.60 -13.54 7.35
CA LYS A 132 11.05 -13.29 7.21
C LYS A 132 11.43 -12.01 7.95
N ALA A 133 12.45 -12.08 8.80
CA ALA A 133 13.03 -10.87 9.39
C ALA A 133 13.95 -10.16 8.39
N SER A 134 13.75 -8.86 8.26
CA SER A 134 14.71 -7.92 7.66
C SER A 134 15.44 -7.21 8.79
N ALA A 135 16.30 -7.94 9.51
CA ALA A 135 16.89 -7.49 10.77
C ALA A 135 17.63 -6.14 10.67
N GLY A 136 18.35 -5.89 9.57
CA GLY A 136 19.03 -4.61 9.36
C GLY A 136 18.08 -3.42 9.14
N ALA A 137 16.91 -3.66 8.56
CA ALA A 137 15.88 -2.63 8.37
C ALA A 137 14.92 -2.51 9.56
N GLY A 138 14.92 -3.48 10.48
CA GLY A 138 14.15 -3.44 11.71
C GLY A 138 12.67 -3.81 11.55
N PHE A 139 12.31 -4.74 10.67
CA PHE A 139 10.92 -5.24 10.55
C PHE A 139 10.82 -6.71 10.15
N VAL A 140 9.65 -7.32 10.36
CA VAL A 140 9.29 -8.67 9.90
C VAL A 140 8.36 -8.57 8.70
N VAL A 141 8.70 -9.25 7.61
CA VAL A 141 7.86 -9.37 6.41
C VAL A 141 6.92 -10.56 6.53
N ALA A 142 5.61 -10.33 6.43
CA ALA A 142 4.57 -11.35 6.34
C ALA A 142 4.13 -11.53 4.88
N LEU A 143 4.42 -12.68 4.30
CA LEU A 143 4.14 -13.01 2.90
C LEU A 143 2.81 -13.75 2.79
N THR A 144 1.86 -13.17 2.06
CA THR A 144 0.51 -13.74 1.89
C THR A 144 0.35 -14.60 0.63
N GLY A 145 1.14 -14.29 -0.39
CA GLY A 145 1.20 -15.01 -1.66
C GLY A 145 2.59 -14.93 -2.27
N GLU A 146 2.68 -15.27 -3.55
CA GLU A 146 3.91 -15.08 -4.30
C GLU A 146 4.16 -13.58 -4.52
N VAL A 147 5.34 -13.14 -4.10
CA VAL A 147 5.81 -11.76 -4.32
C VAL A 147 6.91 -11.83 -5.37
N MET A 148 6.70 -11.13 -6.48
CA MET A 148 7.69 -11.04 -7.55
C MET A 148 8.84 -10.14 -7.10
N THR A 149 9.97 -10.75 -6.73
CA THR A 149 11.19 -10.04 -6.31
C THR A 149 12.15 -9.76 -7.46
N MET A 150 11.96 -10.42 -8.61
CA MET A 150 12.77 -10.27 -9.81
C MET A 150 11.85 -10.26 -11.03
N PRO A 151 11.42 -9.08 -11.53
CA PRO A 151 10.60 -9.00 -12.72
C PRO A 151 11.39 -9.44 -13.96
N GLY A 152 10.75 -10.21 -14.84
CA GLY A 152 11.33 -10.61 -16.12
C GLY A 152 11.11 -9.56 -17.21
N LEU A 153 11.82 -9.74 -18.34
CA LEU A 153 11.57 -8.94 -19.54
C LEU A 153 10.28 -9.39 -20.25
N PRO A 154 9.54 -8.46 -20.87
CA PRO A 154 8.38 -8.82 -21.71
C PRO A 154 8.83 -9.48 -23.01
N LYS A 155 7.88 -10.04 -23.78
CA LYS A 155 8.14 -10.71 -25.06
C LYS A 155 8.90 -9.82 -26.07
N VAL A 156 8.63 -8.52 -26.07
CA VAL A 156 9.34 -7.52 -26.89
C VAL A 156 9.86 -6.45 -25.92
N PRO A 157 11.11 -6.54 -25.47
CA PRO A 157 11.71 -5.57 -24.56
C PRO A 157 11.86 -4.19 -25.21
N SER A 158 11.64 -3.12 -24.45
CA SER A 158 11.92 -1.75 -24.94
C SER A 158 13.37 -1.57 -25.37
N ALA A 159 14.29 -2.38 -24.82
CA ALA A 159 15.71 -2.40 -25.18
C ALA A 159 15.97 -2.59 -26.68
N GLU A 160 15.09 -3.28 -27.42
CA GLU A 160 15.22 -3.44 -28.88
C GLU A 160 15.01 -2.13 -29.66
N LYS A 161 14.40 -1.12 -29.02
CA LYS A 161 14.08 0.19 -29.62
C LYS A 161 14.91 1.34 -29.05
N ILE A 162 15.76 1.06 -28.06
CA ILE A 162 16.61 2.08 -27.45
C ILE A 162 17.83 2.28 -28.36
N ASP A 163 18.07 3.53 -28.75
CA ASP A 163 19.20 3.90 -29.60
C ASP A 163 19.68 5.33 -29.30
N VAL A 164 20.91 5.65 -29.70
CA VAL A 164 21.55 6.96 -29.53
C VAL A 164 22.04 7.45 -30.88
N ASP A 165 21.51 8.59 -31.35
CA ASP A 165 21.94 9.16 -32.63
C ASP A 165 23.31 9.86 -32.54
N GLU A 166 23.83 10.31 -33.68
CA GLU A 166 25.13 11.00 -33.79
C GLU A 166 25.21 12.31 -32.97
N SER A 167 24.07 12.89 -32.61
CA SER A 167 23.98 14.09 -31.76
C SER A 167 23.96 13.77 -30.26
N GLY A 168 23.98 12.47 -29.89
CA GLY A 168 23.84 12.01 -28.52
C GLY A 168 22.40 12.00 -28.03
N ARG A 169 21.39 12.11 -28.92
CA ARG A 169 19.99 12.05 -28.54
C ARG A 169 19.54 10.60 -28.40
N ILE A 170 18.99 10.27 -27.24
CA ILE A 170 18.46 8.94 -26.93
C ILE A 170 17.00 8.84 -27.41
N SER A 171 16.64 7.72 -28.04
CA SER A 171 15.28 7.36 -28.44
C SER A 171 14.81 6.07 -27.76
N GLY A 172 13.50 5.85 -27.64
CA GLY A 172 12.92 4.61 -27.12
C GLY A 172 12.97 4.42 -25.60
N LEU A 173 13.39 5.44 -24.84
CA LEU A 173 13.54 5.37 -23.38
C LEU A 173 12.26 5.74 -22.61
N PHE A 174 11.42 6.61 -23.19
CA PHE A 174 10.11 7.03 -22.68
C PHE A 174 9.13 7.23 -23.83
#